data_AF-A0A2V4P5T2-F1
#
_entry.id   AF-A0A2V4P5T2-F1
#
_cell.length_a   1.000
_cell.length_b   1.000
_cell.length_c   1.000
_cell.angle_alpha   90.00
_cell.angle_beta   90.00
_cell.angle_gamma   90.00
#
_symmetry.space_group_name_H-M   'P 1'
#
loop_
_entity.id
_entity.type
_entity.pdbx_description
1 polymer ?
#
loop_
_entity_poly.entity_id
_entity_poly.type
_entity_poly.pdbx_seq_one_letter_code
_entity_poly.pdbx_strand_id
1 'polypeptide(L)'
;MNDFCSTNSNHSPVWGALDVIFWKLVPERFAGERGYIQRFKDAWLVHNKQYIRASADEYSLPVELLAGVCWIETGGDPNFIDRVAFEVRSFDHLGTPSRVVTVPPAKTSFGWVSIQLRTAARTLGLNPDDMNTDQLRGLANCLERDVYNINVVAKHLRMLADHDLFDSIGMDEVRIIGARYNRGMDLSLEEIKRDTRYGNFIVNSWQRFSRLMI
;
A
#
# COMPACT_ATOMS: atom_id res chain seq x y z
N MET A 1 3.42 24.57 3.39
CA MET A 1 3.19 23.76 2.18
C MET A 1 4.16 22.60 2.29
N ASN A 2 3.69 21.35 2.25
CA ASN A 2 4.60 20.21 2.18
C ASN A 2 4.91 20.07 0.69
N ASP A 3 6.17 20.21 0.27
CA ASP A 3 6.54 20.31 -1.16
C ASP A 3 6.16 19.07 -1.99
N PHE A 4 5.73 17.99 -1.33
CA PHE A 4 5.37 16.71 -1.94
C PHE A 4 3.89 16.54 -2.26
N CYS A 5 2.95 17.19 -1.55
CA CYS A 5 1.51 16.92 -1.75
C CYS A 5 0.56 18.00 -1.20
N SER A 6 -0.67 18.02 -1.72
CA SER A 6 -1.76 18.83 -1.18
C SER A 6 -2.22 18.33 0.20
N THR A 7 -2.74 19.22 1.04
CA THR A 7 -3.18 18.90 2.41
C THR A 7 -4.63 18.40 2.50
N ASN A 8 -5.32 18.25 1.38
CA ASN A 8 -6.75 17.92 1.38
C ASN A 8 -6.97 16.44 1.77
N SER A 9 -7.87 16.22 2.73
CA SER A 9 -8.38 14.89 3.05
C SER A 9 -9.65 14.61 2.24
N ASN A 10 -9.85 13.35 1.88
CA ASN A 10 -11.07 12.86 1.24
C ASN A 10 -12.03 12.20 2.25
N HIS A 11 -11.78 12.32 3.55
CA HIS A 11 -12.61 11.79 4.64
C HIS A 11 -12.94 10.29 4.52
N SER A 12 -11.98 9.49 4.07
CA SER A 12 -12.14 8.03 4.01
C SER A 12 -12.48 7.40 5.37
N PRO A 13 -13.14 6.23 5.36
CA PRO A 13 -13.34 5.42 6.56
C PRO A 13 -12.02 5.14 7.28
N VAL A 14 -12.03 5.23 8.61
CA VAL A 14 -10.85 5.01 9.46
C VAL A 14 -10.98 3.69 10.22
N TRP A 15 -9.94 2.87 10.14
CA TRP A 15 -9.71 1.69 10.97
C TRP A 15 -9.02 2.07 12.28
N GLY A 16 -9.81 2.17 13.35
CA GLY A 16 -9.37 2.54 14.68
C GLY A 16 -9.13 1.36 15.61
N ALA A 17 -8.76 1.67 16.86
CA ALA A 17 -8.53 0.67 17.91
C ALA A 17 -9.80 -0.15 18.23
N LEU A 18 -10.98 0.48 18.15
CA LEU A 18 -12.26 -0.21 18.33
C LEU A 18 -12.51 -1.20 17.20
N ASP A 19 -12.22 -0.85 15.95
CA ASP A 19 -12.36 -1.75 14.81
C ASP A 19 -11.45 -2.98 14.93
N VAL A 20 -10.23 -2.81 15.43
CA VAL A 20 -9.33 -3.95 15.75
C VAL A 20 -9.91 -4.83 16.85
N ILE A 21 -10.50 -4.25 17.89
CA ILE A 21 -11.16 -5.01 18.96
C ILE A 21 -12.33 -5.82 18.38
N PHE A 22 -13.20 -5.20 17.59
CA PHE A 22 -14.32 -5.88 16.93
C PHE A 22 -13.83 -6.98 15.99
N TRP A 23 -12.76 -6.72 15.25
CA TRP A 23 -12.18 -7.72 14.35
C TRP A 23 -11.58 -8.92 15.10
N LYS A 24 -10.82 -8.68 16.17
CA LYS A 24 -10.04 -9.74 16.84
C LYS A 24 -10.81 -10.47 17.94
N LEU A 25 -11.76 -9.81 18.60
CA LEU A 25 -12.36 -10.28 19.86
C LEU A 25 -13.87 -10.51 19.78
N VAL A 26 -14.57 -9.95 18.78
CA VAL A 26 -16.01 -10.18 18.62
C VAL A 26 -16.22 -11.38 17.68
N PRO A 27 -16.98 -12.41 18.10
CA PRO A 27 -17.26 -13.57 17.27
C PRO A 27 -18.04 -13.24 15.98
N GLU A 28 -17.88 -14.08 14.95
CA GLU A 28 -18.56 -13.89 13.66
C GLU A 28 -20.10 -13.78 13.76
N ARG A 29 -20.73 -14.53 14.69
CA ARG A 29 -22.20 -14.45 14.94
C ARG A 29 -22.68 -13.07 15.39
N PHE A 30 -21.77 -12.23 15.88
CA PHE A 30 -22.02 -10.83 16.24
C PHE A 30 -21.36 -9.87 15.26
N ALA A 31 -21.19 -10.32 14.01
CA ALA A 31 -20.63 -9.58 12.90
C ALA A 31 -19.15 -9.19 13.05
N GLY A 32 -18.37 -9.84 13.91
CA GLY A 32 -16.91 -9.63 14.01
C GLY A 32 -16.08 -10.44 13.01
N GLU A 33 -14.83 -10.74 13.38
CA GLU A 33 -13.89 -11.60 12.63
C GLU A 33 -13.71 -11.23 11.14
N ARG A 34 -13.58 -12.23 10.25
CA ARG A 34 -13.27 -12.05 8.82
C ARG A 34 -14.31 -11.18 8.12
N GLY A 35 -15.60 -11.38 8.41
CA GLY A 35 -16.68 -10.61 7.80
C GLY A 35 -16.57 -9.10 8.11
N TYR A 36 -16.15 -8.74 9.32
CA TYR A 36 -16.01 -7.34 9.74
C TYR A 36 -14.94 -6.60 8.92
N ILE A 37 -13.72 -7.13 8.89
CA ILE A 37 -12.62 -6.51 8.14
C ILE A 37 -12.88 -6.50 6.63
N GLN A 38 -13.51 -7.54 6.08
CA GLN A 38 -13.87 -7.56 4.66
C GLN A 38 -14.87 -6.46 4.29
N ARG A 39 -15.87 -6.20 5.13
CA ARG A 39 -16.84 -5.12 4.90
C ARG A 39 -16.20 -3.74 4.99
N PHE A 40 -15.28 -3.54 5.94
CA PHE A 40 -14.50 -2.30 6.01
C PHE A 40 -13.67 -2.07 4.75
N LYS A 41 -12.91 -3.09 4.31
CA LYS A 41 -12.11 -3.04 3.09
C LYS A 41 -12.96 -2.71 1.86
N ASP A 42 -14.12 -3.36 1.71
CA ASP A 42 -15.06 -3.05 0.62
C ASP A 42 -15.56 -1.61 0.68
N ALA A 43 -15.97 -1.14 1.87
CA ALA A 43 -16.47 0.22 2.05
C ALA A 43 -15.41 1.27 1.73
N TRP A 44 -14.16 1.04 2.17
CA TRP A 44 -13.03 1.91 1.86
C TRP A 44 -12.77 1.98 0.35
N LEU A 45 -12.82 0.84 -0.35
CA LEU A 45 -12.70 0.80 -1.81
C LEU A 45 -13.82 1.52 -2.54
N VAL A 46 -15.08 1.31 -2.12
CA VAL A 46 -16.24 1.99 -2.71
C VAL A 46 -16.14 3.50 -2.52
N HIS A 47 -15.72 3.95 -1.33
CA HIS A 47 -15.48 5.37 -1.06
C HIS A 47 -14.41 5.97 -1.98
N ASN A 48 -13.33 5.23 -2.21
CA ASN A 48 -12.18 5.68 -3.00
C ASN A 48 -12.27 5.37 -4.50
N LYS A 49 -13.37 4.75 -4.98
CA LYS A 49 -13.45 4.15 -6.32
C LYS A 49 -13.11 5.10 -7.47
N GLN A 50 -13.49 6.38 -7.34
CA GLN A 50 -13.19 7.39 -8.37
C GLN A 50 -11.69 7.65 -8.50
N TYR A 51 -10.95 7.68 -7.38
CA TYR A 51 -9.51 7.90 -7.36
C TYR A 51 -8.74 6.67 -7.82
N ILE A 52 -9.24 5.48 -7.45
CA ILE A 52 -8.68 4.20 -7.90
C ILE A 52 -8.82 4.07 -9.41
N ARG A 53 -10.00 4.32 -9.97
CA ARG A 53 -10.21 4.33 -11.42
C ARG A 53 -9.31 5.34 -12.13
N ALA A 54 -9.34 6.60 -11.69
CA ALA A 54 -8.53 7.65 -12.30
C ALA A 54 -7.03 7.31 -12.29
N SER A 55 -6.52 6.76 -11.18
CA SER A 55 -5.11 6.36 -11.09
C SER A 55 -4.80 5.11 -11.92
N ALA A 56 -5.71 4.14 -11.97
CA ALA A 56 -5.54 2.96 -12.84
C ALA A 56 -5.49 3.37 -14.32
N ASP A 57 -6.38 4.27 -14.74
CA ASP A 57 -6.43 4.80 -16.11
C ASP A 57 -5.15 5.59 -16.43
N GLU A 58 -4.73 6.49 -15.52
CA GLU A 58 -3.50 7.30 -15.67
C GLU A 58 -2.27 6.42 -15.92
N TYR A 59 -2.15 5.30 -15.21
CA TYR A 59 -0.99 4.42 -15.29
C TYR A 59 -1.23 3.17 -16.14
N SER A 60 -2.27 3.14 -16.99
CA SER A 60 -2.57 2.01 -17.89
C SER A 60 -2.62 0.65 -17.18
N LEU A 61 -3.30 0.59 -16.05
CA LEU A 61 -3.49 -0.63 -15.24
C LEU A 61 -4.93 -1.14 -15.34
N PRO A 62 -5.14 -2.46 -15.27
CA PRO A 62 -6.46 -2.99 -14.94
C PRO A 62 -6.90 -2.46 -13.57
N VAL A 63 -8.10 -1.89 -13.49
CA VAL A 63 -8.60 -1.29 -12.24
C VAL A 63 -8.69 -2.33 -11.11
N GLU A 64 -8.99 -3.59 -11.44
CA GLU A 64 -9.05 -4.69 -10.49
C GLU A 64 -7.69 -5.03 -9.85
N LEU A 65 -6.59 -4.82 -10.56
CA LEU A 65 -5.24 -5.00 -10.00
C LEU A 65 -4.99 -3.98 -8.89
N LEU A 66 -5.19 -2.70 -9.19
CA LEU A 66 -5.02 -1.62 -8.20
C LEU A 66 -6.01 -1.79 -7.04
N ALA A 67 -7.27 -2.07 -7.35
CA ALA A 67 -8.30 -2.31 -6.34
C ALA A 67 -7.96 -3.50 -5.43
N GLY A 68 -7.43 -4.59 -6.00
CA GLY A 68 -7.01 -5.76 -5.26
C GLY A 68 -5.86 -5.48 -4.30
N VAL A 69 -4.85 -4.73 -4.75
CA VAL A 69 -3.74 -4.28 -3.90
C VAL A 69 -4.27 -3.40 -2.77
N CYS A 70 -5.09 -2.38 -3.07
CA CYS A 70 -5.73 -1.56 -2.04
C CYS A 70 -6.52 -2.42 -1.02
N TRP A 71 -7.31 -3.37 -1.49
CA TRP A 71 -8.13 -4.23 -0.61
C TRP A 71 -7.28 -5.08 0.31
N ILE A 72 -6.17 -5.64 -0.17
CA ILE A 72 -5.29 -6.49 0.63
C ILE A 72 -4.66 -5.68 1.76
N GLU A 73 -4.13 -4.50 1.44
CA GLU A 73 -3.33 -3.67 2.34
C GLU A 73 -4.16 -2.86 3.36
N THR A 74 -5.37 -2.43 2.99
CA THR A 74 -6.22 -1.60 3.87
C THR A 74 -6.68 -2.32 5.12
N GLY A 75 -6.53 -1.72 6.31
CA GLY A 75 -7.06 -2.28 7.57
C GLY A 75 -6.25 -3.44 8.16
N GLY A 76 -5.02 -3.68 7.70
CA GLY A 76 -4.10 -4.64 8.32
C GLY A 76 -3.67 -4.23 9.73
N ASP A 77 -3.13 -3.01 9.85
CA ASP A 77 -2.71 -2.38 11.11
C ASP A 77 -3.41 -1.02 11.30
N PRO A 78 -3.63 -0.56 12.55
CA PRO A 78 -4.09 0.81 12.79
C PRO A 78 -3.05 1.82 12.30
N ASN A 79 -3.46 2.78 11.48
CA ASN A 79 -2.57 3.80 10.88
C ASN A 79 -1.67 4.55 11.90
N PHE A 80 -2.06 4.62 13.18
CA PHE A 80 -1.25 5.29 14.20
C PHE A 80 0.02 4.49 14.60
N ILE A 81 0.03 3.18 14.42
CA ILE A 81 1.15 2.30 14.82
C ILE A 81 2.37 2.56 13.93
N ASP A 82 2.16 2.72 12.62
CA ASP A 82 3.24 2.96 11.67
C ASP A 82 3.93 4.31 11.88
N ARG A 83 3.15 5.33 12.24
CA ARG A 83 3.67 6.66 12.62
C ARG A 83 4.56 6.58 13.86
N VAL A 84 4.13 5.84 14.89
CA VAL A 84 4.92 5.64 16.12
C VAL A 84 6.20 4.85 15.81
N ALA A 85 6.10 3.78 15.01
CA ALA A 85 7.25 2.99 14.60
C ALA A 85 8.28 3.82 13.84
N PHE A 86 7.85 4.71 12.94
CA PHE A 86 8.74 5.61 12.22
C PHE A 86 9.46 6.61 13.13
N GLU A 87 8.77 7.24 14.07
CA GLU A 87 9.43 8.20 14.98
C GLU A 87 10.42 7.49 15.93
N VAL A 88 10.09 6.28 16.41
CA VAL A 88 11.04 5.45 17.18
C VAL A 88 12.28 5.10 16.36
N ARG A 89 12.10 4.61 15.12
CA ARG A 89 13.21 4.31 14.19
C ARG A 89 14.01 5.56 13.88
N SER A 90 13.36 6.69 13.64
CA SER A 90 14.03 7.96 13.32
C SER A 90 14.89 8.41 14.48
N PHE A 91 14.38 8.34 15.71
CA PHE A 91 15.13 8.71 16.91
C PHE A 91 16.34 7.79 17.16
N ASP A 92 16.17 6.46 17.02
CA ASP A 92 17.25 5.49 17.17
C ASP A 92 18.40 5.74 16.16
N HIS A 93 18.04 6.11 14.92
CA HIS A 93 19.00 6.41 13.84
C HIS A 93 19.62 7.81 13.90
N LEU A 94 19.21 8.68 14.84
CA LEU A 94 19.94 9.92 15.16
C LEU A 94 21.17 9.67 16.05
N GLY A 95 21.24 8.50 16.69
CA GLY A 95 22.33 8.11 17.59
C GLY A 95 23.61 7.65 16.88
N THR A 96 24.63 7.30 17.66
CA THR A 96 25.87 6.68 17.14
C THR A 96 25.56 5.35 16.43
N PRO A 97 26.11 5.08 15.22
CA PRO A 97 25.81 3.89 14.43
C PRO A 97 25.99 2.55 15.17
N SER A 98 26.93 2.49 16.13
CA SER A 98 27.20 1.29 16.94
C SER A 98 26.13 0.96 17.99
N ARG A 99 25.09 1.80 18.14
CA ARG A 99 24.00 1.64 19.11
C ARG A 99 22.62 1.52 18.45
N VAL A 100 22.55 1.54 17.13
CA VAL A 100 21.31 1.41 16.37
C VAL A 100 20.80 -0.02 16.48
N VAL A 101 19.57 -0.20 16.94
CA VAL A 101 18.93 -1.50 17.14
C VAL A 101 17.80 -1.72 16.13
N THR A 102 17.20 -0.64 15.64
CA THR A 102 16.04 -0.68 14.75
C THR A 102 16.45 -0.69 13.27
N VAL A 103 15.56 -1.19 12.40
CA VAL A 103 15.75 -1.07 10.95
C VAL A 103 15.63 0.39 10.49
N PRO A 104 16.27 0.79 9.37
CA PRO A 104 16.21 2.16 8.88
C PRO A 104 14.78 2.71 8.75
N PRO A 105 14.51 3.98 9.08
CA PRO A 105 13.17 4.58 9.04
C PRO A 105 12.50 4.46 7.66
N ALA A 106 13.29 4.51 6.58
CA ALA A 106 12.82 4.37 5.20
C ALA A 106 12.18 3.00 4.89
N LYS A 107 12.37 1.98 5.74
CA LYS A 107 11.70 0.66 5.63
C LYS A 107 10.32 0.63 6.30
N THR A 108 9.81 1.76 6.78
CA THR A 108 8.47 1.86 7.37
C THR A 108 7.44 2.09 6.27
N SER A 109 6.35 1.32 6.33
CA SER A 109 5.19 1.44 5.44
C SER A 109 4.23 2.49 5.96
N PHE A 110 3.56 3.21 5.05
CA PHE A 110 2.62 4.27 5.42
C PHE A 110 1.38 4.29 4.51
N GLY A 111 0.29 4.77 5.09
CA GLY A 111 -0.99 4.95 4.40
C GLY A 111 -1.80 3.66 4.32
N TRP A 112 -3.04 3.78 3.85
CA TRP A 112 -3.99 2.66 3.76
C TRP A 112 -3.58 1.55 2.81
N VAL A 113 -2.61 1.79 1.93
CA VAL A 113 -2.09 0.81 1.00
C VAL A 113 -0.65 0.41 1.35
N SER A 114 -0.18 0.77 2.57
CA SER A 114 1.01 0.24 3.24
C SER A 114 2.31 0.23 2.41
N ILE A 115 2.50 1.24 1.55
CA ILE A 115 3.72 1.35 0.74
C ILE A 115 4.90 1.83 1.61
N GLN A 116 6.06 1.17 1.49
CA GLN A 116 7.28 1.56 2.19
C GLN A 116 7.82 2.91 1.69
N LEU A 117 8.33 3.76 2.60
CA LEU A 117 8.91 5.06 2.22
C LEU A 117 10.01 4.95 1.17
N ARG A 118 10.89 3.96 1.30
CA ARG A 118 11.96 3.71 0.31
C ARG A 118 11.37 3.40 -1.07
N THR A 119 10.34 2.57 -1.12
CA THR A 119 9.65 2.18 -2.35
C THR A 119 8.89 3.36 -2.95
N ALA A 120 8.20 4.14 -2.14
CA ALA A 120 7.51 5.36 -2.56
C ALA A 120 8.50 6.40 -3.11
N ALA A 121 9.62 6.65 -2.42
CA ALA A 121 10.67 7.55 -2.87
C ALA A 121 11.23 7.13 -4.24
N ARG A 122 11.60 5.85 -4.40
CA ARG A 122 12.05 5.31 -5.70
C ARG A 122 10.99 5.46 -6.78
N THR A 123 9.73 5.20 -6.45
CA THR A 123 8.57 5.35 -7.36
C THR A 123 8.40 6.80 -7.84
N LEU A 124 8.74 7.76 -6.98
CA LEU A 124 8.70 9.19 -7.27
C LEU A 124 9.98 9.70 -7.97
N GLY A 125 10.94 8.82 -8.27
CA GLY A 125 12.21 9.20 -8.90
C GLY A 125 13.22 9.82 -7.93
N LEU A 126 12.99 9.69 -6.62
CA LEU A 126 13.91 10.15 -5.57
C LEU A 126 14.89 9.03 -5.21
N ASN A 127 16.12 9.40 -4.85
CA ASN A 127 17.05 8.46 -4.24
C ASN A 127 16.79 8.40 -2.72
N PRO A 128 16.23 7.30 -2.18
CA PRO A 128 15.92 7.21 -0.76
C PRO A 128 17.15 7.24 0.14
N ASP A 129 18.32 6.87 -0.38
CA ASP A 129 19.57 6.84 0.39
C ASP A 129 20.16 8.26 0.55
N ASP A 130 19.68 9.25 -0.23
CA ASP A 130 20.05 10.67 -0.14
C ASP A 130 19.02 11.51 0.65
N MET A 131 17.88 10.92 1.04
CA MET A 131 16.81 11.64 1.72
C MET A 131 17.10 11.78 3.22
N ASN A 132 17.00 13.00 3.75
CA ASN A 132 17.09 13.24 5.18
C ASN A 132 15.76 12.93 5.90
N THR A 133 15.79 12.91 7.23
CA THR A 133 14.62 12.56 8.06
C THR A 133 13.42 13.49 7.84
N ASP A 134 13.64 14.78 7.59
CA ASP A 134 12.53 15.72 7.37
C ASP A 134 11.87 15.50 6.02
N GLN A 135 12.64 15.17 4.98
CA GLN A 135 12.10 14.76 3.68
C GLN A 135 11.34 13.44 3.78
N LEU A 136 11.87 12.45 4.52
CA LEU A 136 11.17 11.19 4.78
C LEU A 136 9.87 11.40 5.55
N ARG A 137 9.88 12.28 6.56
CA ARG A 137 8.68 12.66 7.33
C ARG A 137 7.67 13.39 6.46
N GLY A 138 8.13 14.29 5.59
CA GLY A 138 7.32 14.99 4.60
C GLY A 138 6.60 14.00 3.67
N LEU A 139 7.34 13.02 3.14
CA LEU A 139 6.78 11.95 2.30
C LEU A 139 5.79 11.07 3.09
N ALA A 140 6.10 10.68 4.33
CA ALA A 140 5.20 9.92 5.18
C ALA A 140 3.85 10.64 5.40
N ASN A 141 3.89 11.94 5.68
CA ASN A 141 2.69 12.77 5.82
C ASN A 141 1.83 12.79 4.55
N CYS A 142 2.45 12.68 3.38
CA CYS A 142 1.75 12.60 2.11
C CYS A 142 1.15 11.21 1.87
N LEU A 143 1.88 10.14 2.21
CA LEU A 143 1.39 8.77 2.10
C LEU A 143 0.21 8.48 3.03
N GLU A 144 0.06 9.21 4.13
CA GLU A 144 -1.16 9.16 4.95
C GLU A 144 -2.40 9.74 4.25
N ARG A 145 -2.27 10.41 3.11
CA ARG A 145 -3.39 10.91 2.31
C ARG A 145 -3.80 9.85 1.30
N ASP A 146 -4.99 9.29 1.46
CA ASP A 146 -5.52 8.19 0.66
C ASP A 146 -5.36 8.41 -0.85
N VAL A 147 -5.79 9.56 -1.36
CA VAL A 147 -5.72 9.88 -2.79
C VAL A 147 -4.28 9.88 -3.30
N TYR A 148 -3.35 10.45 -2.52
CA TYR A 148 -1.93 10.46 -2.86
C TYR A 148 -1.34 9.04 -2.78
N ASN A 149 -1.69 8.29 -1.74
CA ASN A 149 -1.25 6.91 -1.54
C ASN A 149 -1.71 5.99 -2.67
N ILE A 150 -2.97 6.08 -3.09
CA ILE A 150 -3.54 5.35 -4.23
C ILE A 150 -2.76 5.67 -5.51
N ASN A 151 -2.50 6.95 -5.79
CA ASN A 151 -1.78 7.35 -6.99
C ASN A 151 -0.33 6.83 -7.00
N VAL A 152 0.39 6.95 -5.88
CA VAL A 152 1.75 6.42 -5.76
C VAL A 152 1.79 4.91 -5.92
N VAL A 153 0.81 4.17 -5.37
CA VAL A 153 0.72 2.72 -5.54
C VAL A 153 0.43 2.34 -6.98
N ALA A 154 -0.48 3.05 -7.65
CA ALA A 154 -0.74 2.83 -9.07
C ALA A 154 0.53 3.04 -9.91
N LYS A 155 1.24 4.14 -9.68
CA LYS A 155 2.54 4.39 -10.30
C LYS A 155 3.55 3.27 -10.02
N HIS A 156 3.59 2.79 -8.78
CA HIS A 156 4.49 1.70 -8.41
C HIS A 156 4.16 0.41 -9.15
N LEU A 157 2.88 0.02 -9.23
CA LEU A 157 2.45 -1.17 -9.96
C LEU A 157 2.81 -1.09 -11.45
N ARG A 158 2.71 0.10 -12.06
CA ARG A 158 3.17 0.29 -13.44
C ARG A 158 4.68 0.13 -13.57
N MET A 159 5.45 0.71 -12.64
CA MET A 159 6.91 0.52 -12.59
C MET A 159 7.30 -0.97 -12.45
N LEU A 160 6.54 -1.76 -11.70
CA LEU A 160 6.76 -3.21 -11.59
C LEU A 160 6.45 -3.95 -12.90
N ALA A 161 5.41 -3.53 -13.63
CA ALA A 161 5.11 -4.07 -14.96
C ALA A 161 6.22 -3.73 -15.97
N ASP A 162 6.71 -2.48 -15.95
CA ASP A 162 7.81 -2.02 -16.81
C ASP A 162 9.13 -2.73 -16.49
N HIS A 163 9.41 -2.97 -15.21
CA HIS A 163 10.58 -3.73 -14.76
C HIS A 163 10.63 -5.14 -15.37
N ASP A 164 9.47 -5.78 -15.51
CA ASP A 164 9.34 -7.12 -16.09
C ASP A 164 9.09 -7.12 -17.60
N LEU A 165 9.14 -5.94 -18.24
CA LEU A 165 8.97 -5.73 -19.67
C LEU A 165 7.60 -6.21 -20.20
N PHE A 166 6.53 -5.97 -19.43
CA PHE A 166 5.17 -6.31 -19.85
C PHE A 166 4.57 -5.26 -20.78
N ASP A 167 4.36 -5.63 -22.04
CA ASP A 167 3.71 -4.79 -23.06
C ASP A 167 2.20 -4.60 -22.80
N SER A 168 1.57 -5.58 -22.17
CA SER A 168 0.16 -5.56 -21.76
C SER A 168 -0.03 -6.30 -20.45
N ILE A 169 -1.06 -5.92 -19.67
CA ILE A 169 -1.30 -6.53 -18.35
C ILE A 169 -2.53 -7.44 -18.43
N GLY A 170 -2.29 -8.71 -18.74
CA GLY A 170 -3.26 -9.78 -18.64
C GLY A 170 -3.28 -10.44 -17.26
N MET A 171 -4.02 -11.53 -17.12
CA MET A 171 -4.19 -12.22 -15.83
C MET A 171 -2.89 -12.83 -15.30
N ASP A 172 -1.98 -13.25 -16.17
CA ASP A 172 -0.70 -13.82 -15.75
C ASP A 172 0.26 -12.72 -15.29
N GLU A 173 0.27 -11.58 -15.97
CA GLU A 173 1.01 -10.39 -15.56
C GLU A 173 0.47 -9.85 -14.23
N VAL A 174 -0.86 -9.82 -14.02
CA VAL A 174 -1.46 -9.46 -12.72
C VAL A 174 -0.92 -10.34 -11.59
N ARG A 175 -0.78 -11.66 -11.81
CA ARG A 175 -0.24 -12.58 -10.80
C ARG A 175 1.20 -12.21 -10.42
N ILE A 176 2.01 -11.90 -11.42
CA ILE A 176 3.42 -11.57 -11.25
C ILE A 176 3.57 -10.19 -10.59
N ILE A 177 2.87 -9.17 -11.10
CA ILE A 177 2.91 -7.81 -10.57
C ILE A 177 2.46 -7.80 -9.10
N GLY A 178 1.34 -8.46 -8.79
CA GLY A 178 0.86 -8.57 -7.41
C GLY A 178 1.86 -9.29 -6.50
N ALA A 179 2.48 -10.37 -6.97
CA ALA A 179 3.52 -11.06 -6.22
C ALA A 179 4.76 -10.18 -5.99
N ARG A 180 5.17 -9.39 -6.99
CA ARG A 180 6.31 -8.48 -6.90
C ARG A 180 6.01 -7.29 -5.98
N TYR A 181 4.77 -6.80 -5.95
CA TYR A 181 4.35 -5.78 -4.98
C TYR A 181 4.60 -6.24 -3.54
N ASN A 182 4.24 -7.49 -3.24
CA ASN A 182 4.43 -8.05 -1.90
C ASN A 182 5.88 -8.44 -1.56
N ARG A 183 6.63 -8.92 -2.56
CA ARG A 183 7.95 -9.54 -2.34
C ARG A 183 9.13 -8.62 -2.70
N GLY A 184 8.86 -7.47 -3.31
CA GLY A 184 9.85 -6.48 -3.72
C GLY A 184 10.42 -6.71 -5.12
N MET A 185 11.13 -5.69 -5.60
CA MET A 185 11.68 -5.63 -6.97
C MET A 185 12.99 -6.43 -7.14
N ASP A 186 13.75 -6.62 -6.06
CA ASP A 186 15.12 -7.17 -6.12
C ASP A 186 15.18 -8.67 -6.53
N LEU A 187 14.04 -9.38 -6.48
CA LEU A 187 13.96 -10.79 -6.87
C LEU A 187 13.87 -10.95 -8.39
N SER A 188 14.54 -11.97 -8.91
CA SER A 188 14.40 -12.34 -10.31
C SER A 188 12.96 -12.75 -10.65
N LEU A 189 12.58 -12.60 -11.92
CA LEU A 189 11.25 -13.01 -12.39
C LEU A 189 10.95 -14.48 -12.09
N GLU A 190 11.94 -15.36 -12.23
CA GLU A 190 11.78 -16.79 -11.91
C GLU A 190 11.55 -17.05 -10.42
N GLU A 191 12.19 -16.27 -9.54
CA GLU A 191 11.92 -16.35 -8.10
C GLU A 191 10.53 -15.81 -7.74
N ILE A 192 10.04 -14.78 -8.43
CA ILE A 192 8.67 -14.29 -8.27
C ILE A 192 7.67 -15.37 -8.69
N LYS A 193 7.85 -16.02 -9.84
CA LYS A 193 6.96 -17.07 -10.35
C LYS A 193 6.82 -18.28 -9.41
N ARG A 194 7.81 -18.55 -8.55
CA ARG A 194 7.76 -19.64 -7.55
C ARG A 194 6.70 -19.44 -6.47
N ASP A 195 6.31 -18.20 -6.18
CA ASP A 195 5.23 -17.91 -5.23
C ASP A 195 4.45 -16.67 -5.68
N THR A 196 3.33 -16.93 -6.35
CA THR A 196 2.39 -15.93 -6.86
C THR A 196 1.12 -15.80 -6.01
N ARG A 197 1.11 -16.31 -4.77
CA ARG A 197 -0.10 -16.36 -3.91
C ARG A 197 -0.80 -15.00 -3.78
N TYR A 198 -0.04 -13.93 -3.62
CA TYR A 198 -0.59 -12.57 -3.51
C TYR A 198 -1.35 -12.17 -4.79
N GLY A 199 -0.73 -12.29 -5.96
CA GLY A 199 -1.38 -11.98 -7.22
C GLY A 199 -2.50 -12.98 -7.59
N ASN A 200 -2.37 -14.26 -7.20
CA ASN A 200 -3.43 -15.25 -7.35
C ASN A 200 -4.68 -14.87 -6.55
N PHE A 201 -4.52 -14.32 -5.35
CA PHE A 201 -5.66 -13.81 -4.59
C PHE A 201 -6.42 -12.72 -5.36
N ILE A 202 -5.69 -11.81 -6.02
CA ILE A 202 -6.27 -10.74 -6.83
C ILE A 202 -7.07 -11.33 -8.00
N VAL A 203 -6.45 -12.21 -8.78
CA VAL A 203 -7.11 -12.86 -9.93
C VAL A 203 -8.32 -13.70 -9.49
N ASN A 204 -8.21 -14.45 -8.39
CA ASN A 204 -9.32 -15.25 -7.87
C ASN A 204 -10.47 -14.38 -7.34
N SER A 205 -10.17 -13.13 -6.97
CA SER A 205 -11.15 -12.15 -6.49
C SER A 205 -11.57 -11.17 -7.58
N TRP A 206 -11.19 -11.38 -8.85
CA TRP A 206 -11.37 -10.42 -9.94
C TRP A 206 -12.80 -9.90 -10.04
N GLN A 207 -13.79 -10.79 -10.09
CA GLN A 207 -15.20 -10.42 -10.18
C GLN A 207 -15.69 -9.57 -8.99
N ARG A 208 -15.12 -9.75 -7.79
CA ARG A 208 -15.43 -8.90 -6.64
C ARG A 208 -14.96 -7.48 -6.91
N PHE A 209 -13.71 -7.33 -7.33
CA PHE A 209 -13.13 -6.02 -7.60
C PHE A 209 -13.81 -5.33 -8.78
N SER A 210 -14.11 -6.05 -9.86
CA SER A 210 -14.91 -5.49 -10.96
C SER A 210 -16.24 -4.95 -10.46
N ARG A 211 -16.98 -5.69 -9.60
CA ARG A 211 -18.26 -5.21 -9.04
C ARG A 211 -18.12 -3.99 -8.13
N LEU A 212 -17.10 -3.95 -7.28
CA LEU A 212 -16.87 -2.80 -6.39
C LEU A 212 -16.44 -1.56 -7.18
N MET A 213 -15.80 -1.77 -8.33
CA MET A 213 -15.33 -0.74 -9.25
C MET A 213 -16.33 -0.46 -10.39
N ILE A 214 -17.65 -0.66 -10.16
CA ILE A 214 -18.77 -0.14 -10.99
C ILE A 214 -19.35 1.12 -10.31
#